data_AF-A0A9D2GPQ6-F1
#
_entry.id   AF-A0A9D2GPQ6-F1
#
_cell.length_a   1.000
_cell.length_b   1.000
_cell.length_c   1.000
_cell.angle_alpha   90.00
_cell.angle_beta   90.00
_cell.angle_gamma   90.00
#
_symmetry.space_group_name_H-M   'P 1'
#
loop_
_entity.id
_entity.type
_entity.pdbx_description
1 polymer ?
#
loop_
_entity_poly.entity_id
_entity_poly.type
_entity_poly.pdbx_seq_one_letter_code
_entity_poly.pdbx_strand_id
1 'polypeptide(L)'
;MSEKELRTAEDLLHPAGGPDMSGLRPNGEKKLLIDTDKGRYARYPIRTHVVMKGDSLTELLDKYVRPYLMEGDQIFLSEKMVSISQGRAFPISEIKVSRLAKFLVKFVYKSPYGVGLGSPWTMELAIRDIGRPRILLAAFCAAVTKPFGIRGVFYNILGPKARSIDGPGDYVLPPFNKYAKMSPLEPDKVARELTEYIGHDVVVLDANDLGCEILGKPCEKPELELGLVRQIFKDNPLAQSAQQTPVCLVRKVAGDAEEPVFPAEEPAAAADAAQQAAQPGGEPAAE
;
A
#
# COMPACT_ATOMS: atom_id res chain seq x y z
N MET A 1 -0.46 -32.08 -18.05
CA MET A 1 -0.61 -31.11 -19.15
C MET A 1 0.38 -30.01 -18.85
N SER A 2 1.25 -29.59 -19.78
CA SER A 2 2.17 -28.50 -19.49
C SER A 2 1.34 -27.24 -19.27
N GLU A 3 1.53 -26.55 -18.14
CA GLU A 3 1.02 -25.19 -17.95
C GLU A 3 1.44 -24.39 -19.18
N LYS A 4 0.45 -23.91 -19.93
CA LYS A 4 0.72 -23.10 -21.11
C LYS A 4 1.20 -21.76 -20.58
N GLU A 5 2.52 -21.58 -20.51
CA GLU A 5 3.11 -20.32 -20.03
C GLU A 5 2.50 -19.15 -20.83
N LEU A 6 1.93 -18.17 -20.14
CA LEU A 6 1.33 -17.00 -20.77
C LEU A 6 2.43 -16.21 -21.49
N ARG A 7 2.29 -16.05 -22.81
CA ARG A 7 3.32 -15.49 -23.70
C ARG A 7 2.81 -14.29 -24.48
N THR A 8 1.72 -14.43 -25.20
CA THR A 8 1.24 -13.32 -26.05
C THR A 8 0.52 -12.26 -25.22
N ALA A 9 0.39 -11.05 -25.76
CA ALA A 9 -0.44 -10.01 -25.15
C ALA A 9 -1.88 -10.51 -24.90
N GLU A 10 -2.43 -11.27 -25.84
CA GLU A 10 -3.76 -11.88 -25.73
C GLU A 10 -3.82 -12.91 -24.60
N ASP A 11 -2.80 -13.77 -24.43
CA ASP A 11 -2.78 -14.74 -23.33
C ASP A 11 -2.76 -14.05 -21.95
N LEU A 12 -2.15 -12.87 -21.85
CA LEU A 12 -2.10 -12.09 -20.60
C LEU A 12 -3.44 -11.42 -20.28
N LEU A 13 -4.15 -10.93 -21.30
CA LEU A 13 -5.44 -10.26 -21.15
C LEU A 13 -6.62 -11.25 -21.10
N HIS A 14 -6.51 -12.36 -21.83
CA HIS A 14 -7.55 -13.37 -22.02
C HIS A 14 -6.94 -14.79 -21.92
N PRO A 15 -6.41 -15.19 -20.75
CA PRO A 15 -5.84 -16.51 -20.54
C PRO A 15 -6.84 -17.60 -20.89
N ALA A 16 -6.39 -18.62 -21.63
CA ALA A 16 -7.27 -19.71 -22.09
C ALA A 16 -7.91 -20.46 -20.91
N GLY A 17 -9.25 -20.42 -20.83
CA GLY A 17 -10.00 -21.01 -19.71
C GLY A 17 -9.89 -20.24 -18.39
N GLY A 18 -9.26 -19.06 -18.42
CA GLY A 18 -9.12 -18.15 -17.30
C GLY A 18 -10.05 -16.92 -17.41
N PRO A 19 -9.94 -16.00 -16.45
CA PRO A 19 -10.76 -14.80 -16.40
C PRO A 19 -10.29 -13.74 -17.40
N ASP A 20 -11.19 -12.81 -17.75
CA ASP A 20 -10.83 -11.61 -18.50
C ASP A 20 -10.05 -10.64 -17.61
N MET A 21 -8.81 -10.36 -17.99
CA MET A 21 -7.86 -9.49 -17.28
C MET A 21 -7.75 -8.10 -17.93
N SER A 22 -8.43 -7.85 -19.06
CA SER A 22 -8.32 -6.61 -19.85
C SER A 22 -8.70 -5.33 -19.08
N GLY A 23 -9.50 -5.48 -18.03
CA GLY A 23 -9.87 -4.42 -17.10
C GLY A 23 -8.78 -4.04 -16.08
N LEU A 24 -7.76 -4.90 -15.87
CA LEU A 24 -6.70 -4.68 -14.89
C LEU A 24 -5.50 -3.97 -15.51
N ARG A 25 -5.67 -2.65 -15.72
CA ARG A 25 -4.70 -1.82 -16.45
C ARG A 25 -3.59 -1.28 -15.55
N PRO A 26 -2.33 -1.24 -16.02
CA PRO A 26 -1.25 -0.56 -15.32
C PRO A 26 -1.56 0.91 -15.01
N ASN A 27 -1.09 1.39 -13.86
CA ASN A 27 -1.33 2.77 -13.44
C ASN A 27 -0.38 3.77 -14.10
N GLY A 28 -0.94 4.71 -14.88
CA GLY A 28 -0.17 5.77 -15.56
C GLY A 28 0.72 5.19 -16.66
N GLU A 29 1.97 5.67 -16.75
CA GLU A 29 2.93 5.21 -17.76
C GLU A 29 3.66 3.90 -17.38
N LYS A 30 3.18 3.20 -16.33
CA LYS A 30 3.81 1.96 -15.86
C LYS A 30 3.49 0.80 -16.79
N LYS A 31 4.39 -0.18 -16.83
CA LYS A 31 4.22 -1.40 -17.60
C LYS A 31 3.55 -2.49 -16.77
N LEU A 32 2.77 -3.34 -17.43
CA LEU A 32 2.22 -4.54 -16.85
C LEU A 32 3.36 -5.52 -16.52
N LEU A 33 4.28 -5.71 -17.47
CA LEU A 33 5.37 -6.66 -17.33
C LEU A 33 6.59 -6.03 -16.68
N ILE A 34 7.29 -6.85 -15.89
CA ILE A 34 8.58 -6.49 -15.30
C ILE A 34 9.53 -7.69 -15.35
N ASP A 35 10.78 -7.41 -15.72
CA ASP A 35 11.87 -8.38 -15.68
C ASP A 35 12.60 -8.31 -14.34
N THR A 36 12.87 -9.49 -13.78
CA THR A 36 13.68 -9.67 -12.57
C THR A 36 14.73 -10.74 -12.81
N ASP A 37 15.69 -10.87 -11.88
CA ASP A 37 16.67 -11.95 -11.89
C ASP A 37 16.06 -13.37 -11.74
N LYS A 38 14.78 -13.47 -11.34
CA LYS A 38 14.04 -14.74 -11.20
C LYS A 38 13.02 -14.99 -12.32
N GLY A 39 13.04 -14.18 -13.37
CA GLY A 39 12.16 -14.28 -14.53
C GLY A 39 11.24 -13.08 -14.71
N ARG A 40 10.21 -13.26 -15.54
CA ARG A 40 9.30 -12.18 -15.93
C ARG A 40 7.96 -12.32 -15.24
N TYR A 41 7.39 -11.18 -14.83
CA TYR A 41 6.16 -11.13 -14.05
C TYR A 41 5.19 -10.10 -14.63
N ALA A 42 3.91 -10.46 -14.67
CA ALA A 42 2.81 -9.53 -14.91
C ALA A 42 2.27 -9.01 -13.57
N ARG A 43 1.98 -7.71 -13.50
CA ARG A 43 1.55 -7.00 -12.29
C ARG A 43 0.23 -6.30 -12.55
N TYR A 44 -0.87 -6.94 -12.14
CA TYR A 44 -2.22 -6.44 -12.37
C TYR A 44 -2.68 -5.63 -11.15
N PRO A 45 -2.63 -4.29 -11.18
CA PRO A 45 -3.20 -3.49 -10.11
C PRO A 45 -4.74 -3.63 -10.13
N ILE A 46 -5.32 -3.85 -8.96
CA ILE A 46 -6.75 -4.11 -8.82
C ILE A 46 -7.38 -2.91 -8.16
N ARG A 47 -8.26 -2.23 -8.90
CA ARG A 47 -9.04 -1.11 -8.38
C ARG A 47 -10.12 -1.62 -7.43
N THR A 48 -10.23 -0.97 -6.29
CA THR A 48 -11.22 -1.27 -5.26
C THR A 48 -12.10 -0.04 -5.00
N HIS A 49 -13.14 -0.19 -4.18
CA HIS A 49 -13.75 0.99 -3.56
C HIS A 49 -12.76 1.65 -2.59
N VAL A 50 -13.06 2.87 -2.15
CA VAL A 50 -12.25 3.50 -1.10
C VAL A 50 -12.40 2.68 0.18
N VAL A 51 -11.34 1.97 0.56
CA VAL A 51 -11.31 1.18 1.79
C VAL A 51 -11.50 2.11 2.98
N MET A 52 -12.37 1.72 3.90
CA MET A 52 -12.74 2.43 5.11
C MET A 52 -12.50 1.57 6.35
N LYS A 53 -12.60 2.21 7.51
CA LYS A 53 -12.55 1.52 8.81
C LYS A 53 -13.67 0.49 8.90
N GLY A 54 -13.30 -0.74 9.24
CA GLY A 54 -14.23 -1.85 9.45
C GLY A 54 -14.49 -2.69 8.21
N ASP A 55 -13.98 -2.31 7.04
CA ASP A 55 -14.07 -3.15 5.85
C ASP A 55 -13.37 -4.48 6.08
N SER A 56 -14.02 -5.56 5.66
CA SER A 56 -13.47 -6.90 5.73
C SER A 56 -12.47 -7.13 4.60
N LEU A 57 -11.21 -7.43 4.95
CA LEU A 57 -10.17 -7.75 3.97
C LEU A 57 -10.52 -9.02 3.19
N THR A 58 -11.20 -10.01 3.80
CA THR A 58 -11.61 -11.23 3.09
C THR A 58 -12.71 -10.95 2.07
N GLU A 59 -13.71 -10.11 2.41
CA GLU A 59 -14.76 -9.69 1.47
C GLU A 59 -14.20 -8.85 0.32
N LEU A 60 -13.21 -7.98 0.63
CA LEU A 60 -12.47 -7.24 -0.39
C LEU A 60 -11.75 -8.17 -1.35
N LEU A 61 -11.07 -9.21 -0.85
CA LEU A 61 -10.42 -10.19 -1.70
C LEU A 61 -11.43 -10.99 -2.54
N ASP A 62 -12.53 -11.43 -1.95
CA ASP A 62 -13.57 -12.18 -2.69
C ASP A 62 -14.19 -11.34 -3.81
N LYS A 63 -14.43 -10.05 -3.55
CA LYS A 63 -15.08 -9.16 -4.51
C LYS A 63 -14.13 -8.71 -5.62
N TYR A 64 -12.89 -8.37 -5.29
CA TYR A 64 -11.99 -7.67 -6.21
C TYR A 64 -10.85 -8.54 -6.74
N VAL A 65 -10.46 -9.61 -6.03
CA VAL A 65 -9.28 -10.42 -6.38
C VAL A 65 -9.69 -11.80 -6.89
N ARG A 66 -10.56 -12.51 -6.17
CA ARG A 66 -11.00 -13.87 -6.51
C ARG A 66 -11.49 -14.02 -7.96
N PRO A 67 -12.19 -13.05 -8.59
CA PRO A 67 -12.60 -13.17 -9.98
C PRO A 67 -11.44 -13.31 -10.99
N TYR A 68 -10.21 -12.93 -10.61
CA TYR A 68 -9.05 -12.87 -11.50
C TYR A 68 -7.96 -13.91 -11.17
N LEU A 69 -8.12 -14.64 -10.07
CA LEU A 69 -7.10 -15.57 -9.57
C LEU A 69 -6.90 -16.76 -10.49
N MET A 70 -5.64 -17.10 -10.70
CA MET A 70 -5.17 -18.33 -11.34
C MET A 70 -4.10 -18.99 -10.47
N GLU A 71 -3.88 -20.28 -10.73
CA GLU A 71 -2.84 -21.04 -10.05
C GLU A 71 -1.46 -20.37 -10.20
N GLY A 72 -0.70 -20.34 -9.10
CA GLY A 72 0.62 -19.71 -9.05
C GLY A 72 0.61 -18.19 -8.82
N ASP A 73 -0.56 -17.55 -8.73
CA ASP A 73 -0.65 -16.13 -8.42
C ASP A 73 -0.24 -15.77 -6.99
N GLN A 74 0.32 -14.57 -6.84
CA GLN A 74 0.60 -13.94 -5.56
C GLN A 74 -0.16 -12.62 -5.43
N ILE A 75 -0.65 -12.32 -4.23
CA ILE A 75 -1.48 -11.15 -3.94
C ILE A 75 -0.68 -10.20 -3.05
N PHE A 76 -0.57 -8.94 -3.47
CA PHE A 76 0.14 -7.92 -2.72
C PHE A 76 -0.83 -6.83 -2.29
N LEU A 77 -0.91 -6.60 -0.98
CA LEU A 77 -1.75 -5.58 -0.35
C LEU A 77 -0.89 -4.41 0.10
N SER A 78 -1.36 -3.20 -0.19
CA SER A 78 -0.79 -2.00 0.42
C SER A 78 -1.01 -2.01 1.93
N GLU A 79 0.04 -1.62 2.65
CA GLU A 79 0.00 -1.31 4.08
C GLU A 79 -1.18 -0.38 4.42
N LYS A 80 -1.42 0.62 3.56
CA LYS A 80 -2.45 1.65 3.77
C LYS A 80 -3.83 1.03 3.89
N MET A 81 -4.19 0.15 2.96
CA MET A 81 -5.48 -0.55 2.99
C MET A 81 -5.64 -1.39 4.27
N VAL A 82 -4.60 -2.13 4.67
CA VAL A 82 -4.66 -2.94 5.89
C VAL A 82 -4.84 -2.04 7.12
N SER A 83 -4.03 -0.98 7.26
CA SER A 83 -4.13 -0.02 8.36
C SER A 83 -5.50 0.67 8.42
N ILE A 84 -6.04 1.09 7.28
CA ILE A 84 -7.35 1.73 7.21
C ILE A 84 -8.46 0.75 7.62
N SER A 85 -8.48 -0.47 7.08
CA SER A 85 -9.47 -1.50 7.43
C SER A 85 -9.51 -1.78 8.93
N GLN A 86 -8.35 -1.78 9.59
CA GLN A 86 -8.19 -1.94 11.04
C GLN A 86 -8.56 -0.70 11.86
N GLY A 87 -8.99 0.40 11.22
CA GLY A 87 -9.35 1.65 11.89
C GLY A 87 -8.16 2.43 12.44
N ARG A 88 -6.99 2.30 11.81
CA ARG A 88 -5.73 2.91 12.25
C ARG A 88 -5.36 4.18 11.48
N ALA A 89 -6.29 4.72 10.68
CA ALA A 89 -6.24 6.05 10.11
C ALA A 89 -7.17 6.99 10.89
N PHE A 90 -6.65 8.15 11.30
CA PHE A 90 -7.33 9.09 12.17
C PHE A 90 -7.40 10.46 11.49
N PRO A 91 -8.57 11.12 11.48
CA PRO A 91 -8.66 12.52 11.07
C PRO A 91 -7.75 13.38 11.93
N ILE A 92 -7.00 14.31 11.32
CA ILE A 92 -6.10 15.21 12.05
C ILE A 92 -6.84 16.01 13.14
N SER A 93 -8.11 16.34 12.90
CA SER A 93 -8.99 17.05 13.85
C SER A 93 -9.27 16.27 15.14
N GLU A 94 -9.21 14.93 15.11
CA GLU A 94 -9.50 14.08 16.27
C GLU A 94 -8.26 13.76 17.11
N ILE A 95 -7.07 14.00 16.56
CA ILE A 95 -5.80 13.69 17.21
C ILE A 95 -5.43 14.81 18.19
N LYS A 96 -5.72 14.59 19.48
CA LYS A 96 -5.25 15.45 20.58
C LYS A 96 -3.74 15.32 20.79
N VAL A 97 -2.97 16.31 20.33
CA VAL A 97 -1.50 16.33 20.39
C VAL A 97 -0.99 16.69 21.79
N SER A 98 -0.12 15.85 22.36
CA SER A 98 0.53 16.11 23.65
C SER A 98 1.67 17.13 23.56
N ARG A 99 2.04 17.71 24.72
CA ARG A 99 3.23 18.58 24.83
C ARG A 99 4.51 17.84 24.42
N LEU A 100 4.58 16.54 24.73
CA LEU A 100 5.70 15.69 24.36
C LEU A 100 5.84 15.57 22.83
N ALA A 101 4.75 15.30 22.12
CA ALA A 101 4.77 15.24 20.65
C ALA A 101 5.22 16.57 20.02
N LYS A 102 4.70 17.70 20.51
CA LYS A 102 5.11 19.06 20.07
C LYS A 102 6.58 19.37 20.35
N PHE A 103 7.16 18.77 21.39
CA PHE A 103 8.57 18.93 21.71
C PHE A 103 9.44 18.05 20.82
N LEU A 104 9.15 16.74 20.73
CA LEU A 104 9.96 15.77 20.00
C LEU A 104 10.04 16.06 18.50
N VAL A 105 8.94 16.52 17.89
CA VAL A 105 8.90 16.83 16.45
C VAL A 105 9.96 17.87 16.02
N LYS A 106 10.40 18.75 16.93
CA LYS A 106 11.44 19.76 16.65
C LYS A 106 12.81 19.13 16.32
N PHE A 107 13.01 17.88 16.71
CA PHE A 107 14.27 17.17 16.53
C PHE A 107 14.23 16.14 15.40
N VAL A 108 13.06 15.91 14.80
CA VAL A 108 12.88 14.99 13.68
C VAL A 108 13.28 15.67 12.37
N TYR A 109 14.04 14.96 11.54
CA TYR A 109 14.36 15.42 10.19
C TYR A 109 13.10 15.45 9.32
N LYS A 110 12.85 16.58 8.67
CA LYS A 110 11.72 16.75 7.74
C LYS A 110 12.18 16.36 6.35
N SER A 111 11.67 15.23 5.87
CA SER A 111 11.94 14.72 4.52
C SER A 111 11.11 15.50 3.49
N PRO A 112 11.64 15.74 2.27
CA PRO A 112 10.83 16.26 1.17
C PRO A 112 9.85 15.22 0.61
N TYR A 113 10.04 13.93 0.92
CA TYR A 113 9.30 12.82 0.34
C TYR A 113 8.03 12.40 1.11
N GLY A 114 7.78 13.01 2.28
CA GLY A 114 6.62 12.66 3.10
C GLY A 114 6.70 13.21 4.51
N VAL A 115 5.56 13.21 5.20
CA VAL A 115 5.45 13.76 6.56
C VAL A 115 6.17 12.86 7.56
N GLY A 116 5.96 11.54 7.48
CA GLY A 116 6.52 10.60 8.44
C GLY A 116 6.26 11.04 9.89
N LEU A 117 7.27 10.99 10.76
CA LEU A 117 7.19 11.51 12.13
C LEU A 117 7.46 13.03 12.26
N GLY A 118 7.50 13.75 11.14
CA GLY A 118 7.84 15.17 11.04
C GLY A 118 6.71 16.14 11.41
N SER A 119 5.55 15.65 11.85
CA SER A 119 4.44 16.47 12.34
C SER A 119 4.08 16.14 13.80
N PRO A 120 3.49 17.10 14.55
CA PRO A 120 3.03 16.82 15.91
C PRO A 120 1.97 15.71 15.98
N TRP A 121 1.10 15.60 14.97
CA TRP A 121 0.05 14.59 14.92
C TRP A 121 0.59 13.19 14.68
N THR A 122 1.49 13.02 13.71
CA THR A 122 2.13 11.73 13.43
C THR A 122 3.06 11.30 14.56
N MET A 123 3.77 12.24 15.20
CA MET A 123 4.53 11.96 16.43
C MET A 123 3.62 11.53 17.58
N GLU A 124 2.44 12.15 17.74
CA GLU A 124 1.46 11.73 18.73
C GLU A 124 0.94 10.31 18.46
N LEU A 125 0.68 9.95 17.19
CA LEU A 125 0.32 8.58 16.83
C LEU A 125 1.46 7.59 17.14
N ALA A 126 2.73 7.95 16.86
CA ALA A 126 3.88 7.12 17.21
C ALA A 126 4.01 6.90 18.72
N ILE A 127 3.76 7.94 19.52
CA ILE A 127 3.74 7.84 20.98
C ILE A 127 2.64 6.88 21.47
N ARG A 128 1.46 6.92 20.86
CA ARG A 128 0.34 6.04 21.21
C ARG A 128 0.58 4.59 20.80
N ASP A 129 1.15 4.37 19.62
CA ASP A 129 1.33 3.03 19.05
C ASP A 129 2.57 2.31 19.58
N ILE A 130 3.70 3.01 19.68
CA ILE A 130 5.00 2.43 20.07
C ILE A 130 5.24 2.56 21.57
N GLY A 131 4.61 3.54 22.20
CA GLY A 131 4.69 3.79 23.64
C GLY A 131 5.72 4.85 24.02
N ARG A 132 5.34 5.69 25.00
CA ARG A 132 6.17 6.78 25.53
C ARG A 132 7.58 6.35 25.97
N PRO A 133 7.78 5.27 26.75
CA PRO A 133 9.10 4.90 27.23
C PRO A 133 10.08 4.61 26.09
N ARG A 134 9.63 3.88 25.07
CA ARG A 134 10.46 3.51 23.91
C ARG A 134 10.79 4.72 23.03
N ILE A 135 9.82 5.62 22.83
CA ILE A 135 10.04 6.89 22.11
C ILE A 135 11.09 7.76 22.82
N LEU A 136 10.98 7.90 24.15
CA LEU A 136 11.93 8.68 24.94
C LEU A 136 13.34 8.05 24.94
N LEU A 137 13.43 6.73 25.07
CA LEU A 137 14.71 6.01 24.96
C LEU A 137 15.34 6.23 23.59
N ALA A 138 14.57 6.08 22.50
CA ALA A 138 15.05 6.32 21.15
C ALA A 138 15.55 7.76 20.96
N ALA A 139 14.80 8.74 21.48
CA ALA A 139 15.17 10.15 21.41
C ALA A 139 16.45 10.44 22.20
N PHE A 140 16.58 9.86 23.40
CA PHE A 140 17.78 10.00 24.22
C PHE A 140 19.01 9.40 23.53
N CYS A 141 18.92 8.15 23.04
CA CYS A 141 20.01 7.51 22.32
C CYS A 141 20.41 8.32 21.08
N ALA A 142 19.45 8.80 20.29
CA ALA A 142 19.73 9.63 19.12
C ALA A 142 20.40 10.97 19.50
N ALA A 143 20.03 11.58 20.63
CA ALA A 143 20.67 12.80 21.11
C ALA A 143 22.14 12.56 21.53
N VAL A 144 22.41 11.43 22.19
CA VAL A 144 23.77 11.05 22.62
C VAL A 144 24.65 10.68 21.42
N THR A 145 24.11 10.01 20.40
CA THR A 145 24.93 9.54 19.26
C THR A 145 25.17 10.61 18.20
N LYS A 146 24.33 11.65 18.15
CA LYS A 146 24.40 12.72 17.14
C LYS A 146 25.75 13.49 17.15
N PRO A 147 26.35 13.87 18.29
CA PRO A 147 27.70 14.46 18.34
C PRO A 147 28.80 13.58 17.75
N PHE A 148 28.61 12.26 17.73
CA PHE A 148 29.56 11.30 17.17
C PHE A 148 29.31 11.01 15.68
N GLY A 149 28.43 11.77 15.03
CA GLY A 149 28.12 11.62 13.60
C GLY A 149 27.20 10.44 13.27
N ILE A 150 26.78 9.62 14.24
CA ILE A 150 25.91 8.47 14.02
C ILE A 150 24.45 8.94 13.92
N ARG A 151 23.88 8.82 12.72
CA ARG A 151 22.50 9.22 12.39
C ARG A 151 21.57 8.02 12.30
N GLY A 152 20.26 8.25 12.39
CA GLY A 152 19.24 7.22 12.19
C GLY A 152 18.92 6.34 13.42
N VAL A 153 19.66 6.48 14.52
CA VAL A 153 19.46 5.69 15.76
C VAL A 153 18.02 5.73 16.27
N PHE A 154 17.35 6.88 16.18
CA PHE A 154 15.94 7.02 16.53
C PHE A 154 15.06 6.00 15.80
N TYR A 155 15.12 5.97 14.47
CA TYR A 155 14.32 5.05 13.64
C TYR A 155 14.78 3.60 13.76
N ASN A 156 16.07 3.34 14.05
CA ASN A 156 16.56 1.98 14.28
C ASN A 156 15.97 1.37 15.56
N ILE A 157 15.84 2.16 16.63
CA ILE A 157 15.23 1.71 17.89
C ILE A 157 13.71 1.56 17.75
N LEU A 158 13.04 2.46 17.03
CA LEU A 158 11.59 2.39 16.86
C LEU A 158 11.14 1.31 15.87
N GLY A 159 11.99 0.98 14.90
CA GLY A 159 11.75 -0.09 13.94
C GLY A 159 10.69 0.25 12.88
N PRO A 160 10.20 -0.77 12.13
CA PRO A 160 9.29 -0.58 10.99
C PRO A 160 8.00 0.17 11.33
N LYS A 161 7.44 -0.03 12.53
CA LYS A 161 6.22 0.68 12.99
C LYS A 161 6.36 2.21 12.96
N ALA A 162 7.55 2.76 13.20
CA ALA A 162 7.74 4.21 13.11
C ALA A 162 7.86 4.70 11.67
N ARG A 163 8.30 3.83 10.74
CA ARG A 163 8.56 4.19 9.35
C ARG A 163 7.29 4.20 8.50
N SER A 164 6.33 3.32 8.79
CA SER A 164 5.03 3.28 8.08
C SER A 164 3.97 4.23 8.65
N ILE A 165 4.27 4.95 9.74
CA ILE A 165 3.44 6.08 10.18
C ILE A 165 3.56 7.20 9.16
N ASP A 166 2.41 7.69 8.70
CA ASP A 166 2.37 8.78 7.71
C ASP A 166 1.30 9.80 8.05
N GLY A 167 1.45 10.99 7.47
CA GLY A 167 0.57 12.13 7.66
C GLY A 167 -0.22 12.52 6.41
N PRO A 168 -0.99 13.61 6.50
CA PRO A 168 -1.77 14.13 5.39
C PRO A 168 -0.87 14.59 4.25
N GLY A 169 -1.36 14.46 3.01
CA GLY A 169 -0.72 14.97 1.81
C GLY A 169 -1.75 15.25 0.72
N ASP A 170 -1.56 16.34 -0.03
CA ASP A 170 -2.54 16.79 -1.04
C ASP A 170 -2.73 15.78 -2.19
N TYR A 171 -1.69 14.97 -2.44
CA TYR A 171 -1.70 13.91 -3.44
C TYR A 171 -2.42 12.63 -2.98
N VAL A 172 -2.74 12.51 -1.69
CA VAL A 172 -3.40 11.32 -1.12
C VAL A 172 -4.89 11.36 -1.45
N LEU A 173 -5.47 10.19 -1.74
CA LEU A 173 -6.91 10.08 -2.02
C LEU A 173 -7.77 10.63 -0.86
N PRO A 174 -8.75 11.52 -1.12
CA PRO A 174 -9.73 11.93 -0.12
C PRO A 174 -10.57 10.75 0.41
N PRO A 175 -10.94 10.74 1.71
CA PRO A 175 -10.70 11.80 2.71
C PRO A 175 -9.31 11.72 3.38
N PHE A 176 -8.48 10.73 3.03
CA PHE A 176 -7.23 10.44 3.73
C PHE A 176 -6.13 11.49 3.53
N ASN A 177 -6.29 12.41 2.57
CA ASN A 177 -5.48 13.64 2.50
C ASN A 177 -5.57 14.51 3.76
N LYS A 178 -6.54 14.28 4.66
CA LYS A 178 -6.68 14.98 5.95
C LYS A 178 -6.45 14.07 7.16
N TYR A 179 -5.87 12.89 6.96
CA TYR A 179 -5.69 11.87 7.98
C TYR A 179 -4.21 11.65 8.28
N ALA A 180 -3.92 11.16 9.48
CA ALA A 180 -2.65 10.50 9.78
C ALA A 180 -2.93 9.04 10.13
N LYS A 181 -2.02 8.15 9.75
CA LYS A 181 -2.19 6.70 9.96
C LYS A 181 -1.06 6.10 10.79
N MET A 182 -1.39 5.06 11.54
CA MET A 182 -0.41 4.16 12.14
C MET A 182 -0.09 3.01 11.18
N SER A 183 1.05 2.33 11.38
CA SER A 183 1.37 1.07 10.70
C SER A 183 0.34 -0.03 11.02
N PRO A 184 0.20 -1.10 10.22
CA PRO A 184 -0.81 -2.11 10.44
C PRO A 184 -0.50 -2.89 11.71
N LEU A 185 -1.55 -3.37 12.35
CA LEU A 185 -1.45 -4.28 13.48
C LEU A 185 -1.21 -5.69 12.97
N GLU A 186 -0.17 -6.35 13.51
CA GLU A 186 0.19 -7.75 13.21
C GLU A 186 0.17 -8.09 11.69
N PRO A 187 0.88 -7.35 10.83
CA PRO A 187 0.81 -7.54 9.37
C PRO A 187 1.18 -8.97 8.90
N ASP A 188 2.10 -9.67 9.58
CA ASP A 188 2.40 -11.08 9.30
C ASP A 188 1.20 -12.00 9.59
N LYS A 189 0.47 -11.73 10.68
CA LYS A 189 -0.74 -12.49 11.02
C LYS A 189 -1.84 -12.24 10.00
N VAL A 190 -2.05 -10.99 9.60
CA VAL A 190 -3.01 -10.62 8.53
C VAL A 190 -2.65 -11.35 7.23
N ALA A 191 -1.39 -11.28 6.81
CA ALA A 191 -0.92 -11.99 5.61
C ALA A 191 -1.21 -13.49 5.67
N ARG A 192 -0.88 -14.13 6.80
CA ARG A 192 -1.13 -15.56 7.01
C ARG A 192 -2.62 -15.92 6.95
N GLU A 193 -3.46 -15.20 7.70
CA GLU A 193 -4.90 -15.46 7.76
C GLU A 193 -5.56 -15.28 6.38
N LEU A 194 -5.15 -14.26 5.62
CA LEU A 194 -5.65 -14.05 4.26
C LEU A 194 -5.16 -15.12 3.29
N THR A 195 -3.91 -15.58 3.42
CA THR A 195 -3.38 -16.70 2.63
C THR A 195 -4.13 -17.99 2.89
N GLU A 196 -4.36 -18.33 4.16
CA GLU A 196 -5.16 -19.50 4.55
C GLU A 196 -6.59 -19.40 3.99
N TYR A 197 -7.17 -18.20 3.98
CA TYR A 197 -8.51 -17.95 3.46
C TYR A 197 -8.63 -18.09 1.95
N ILE A 198 -7.71 -17.48 1.19
CA ILE A 198 -7.82 -17.39 -0.28
C ILE A 198 -7.06 -18.50 -1.02
N GLY A 199 -6.23 -19.26 -0.32
CA GLY A 199 -5.43 -20.34 -0.89
C GLY A 199 -4.24 -19.87 -1.73
N HIS A 200 -3.89 -18.58 -1.70
CA HIS A 200 -2.77 -17.98 -2.44
C HIS A 200 -1.90 -17.12 -1.50
N ASP A 201 -0.63 -16.96 -1.80
CA ASP A 201 0.27 -16.17 -0.96
C ASP A 201 -0.13 -14.68 -0.99
N VAL A 202 -0.32 -14.10 0.20
CA VAL A 202 -0.73 -12.71 0.41
C VAL A 202 0.39 -11.99 1.14
N VAL A 203 0.89 -10.89 0.58
CA VAL A 203 1.98 -10.10 1.15
C VAL A 203 1.50 -8.70 1.43
N VAL A 204 1.78 -8.19 2.64
CA VAL A 204 1.53 -6.80 2.99
C VAL A 204 2.82 -6.01 2.81
N LEU A 205 2.79 -4.98 1.97
CA LEU A 205 3.95 -4.15 1.68
C LEU A 205 3.66 -2.65 1.78
N ASP A 206 4.70 -1.89 2.07
CA ASP A 206 4.74 -0.44 1.92
C ASP A 206 5.65 -0.13 0.72
N ALA A 207 5.04 0.17 -0.42
CA ALA A 207 5.74 0.58 -1.63
C ALA A 207 5.54 2.08 -1.85
N ASN A 208 6.59 2.76 -2.28
CA ASN A 208 6.61 4.11 -2.78
C ASN A 208 7.68 4.25 -3.87
N ASP A 209 7.79 5.44 -4.47
CA ASP A 209 8.68 5.66 -5.61
C ASP A 209 10.19 5.59 -5.23
N LEU A 210 10.51 5.55 -3.93
CA LEU A 210 11.87 5.38 -3.42
C LEU A 210 12.20 3.94 -3.05
N GLY A 211 11.19 3.07 -2.90
CA GLY A 211 11.41 1.67 -2.58
C GLY A 211 10.20 0.94 -2.01
N CYS A 212 10.43 -0.34 -1.71
CA CYS A 212 9.42 -1.26 -1.19
C CYS A 212 9.94 -1.96 0.08
N GLU A 213 9.14 -1.95 1.14
CA GLU A 213 9.36 -2.67 2.39
C GLU A 213 8.24 -3.68 2.60
N ILE A 214 8.59 -4.95 2.84
CA ILE A 214 7.62 -5.97 3.22
C ILE A 214 7.34 -5.82 4.71
N LEU A 215 6.07 -5.67 5.07
CA LEU A 215 5.63 -5.57 6.46
C LEU A 215 5.02 -6.86 6.98
N GLY A 216 4.38 -7.64 6.11
CA GLY A 216 3.69 -8.87 6.48
C GLY A 216 3.84 -9.96 5.43
N LYS A 217 4.12 -11.20 5.85
CA LYS A 217 4.16 -12.38 4.97
C LYS A 217 3.58 -13.63 5.68
N PRO A 218 3.02 -14.61 4.93
CA PRO A 218 2.21 -15.68 5.51
C PRO A 218 3.00 -16.76 6.24
N CYS A 219 4.30 -16.93 5.95
CA CYS A 219 5.26 -17.75 6.71
C CYS A 219 6.71 -17.48 6.24
N GLU A 220 7.71 -18.09 6.89
CA GLU A 220 9.10 -18.16 6.38
C GLU A 220 9.20 -19.05 5.13
N LYS A 221 8.41 -18.78 4.08
CA LYS A 221 8.68 -19.33 2.75
C LYS A 221 9.97 -18.67 2.24
N PRO A 222 11.07 -19.42 2.02
CA PRO A 222 12.32 -18.84 1.54
C PRO A 222 12.19 -18.29 0.11
N GLU A 223 11.17 -18.72 -0.63
CA GLU A 223 10.92 -18.37 -2.04
C GLU A 223 10.37 -16.96 -2.24
N LEU A 224 9.76 -16.36 -1.20
CA LEU A 224 9.38 -14.94 -1.18
C LEU A 224 10.62 -14.09 -0.83
N GLU A 225 11.59 -14.14 -1.74
CA GLU A 225 12.84 -13.40 -1.59
C GLU A 225 12.54 -11.89 -1.60
N LEU A 226 12.89 -11.19 -0.52
CA LEU A 226 12.73 -9.73 -0.40
C LEU A 226 13.35 -8.99 -1.60
N GLY A 227 14.43 -9.53 -2.17
CA GLY A 227 15.05 -9.02 -3.39
C GLY A 227 14.14 -9.09 -4.61
N LEU A 228 13.36 -10.17 -4.76
CA LEU A 228 12.40 -10.32 -5.85
C LEU A 228 11.24 -9.33 -5.71
N VAL A 229 10.60 -9.24 -4.54
CA VAL A 229 9.49 -8.30 -4.31
C VAL A 229 9.91 -6.85 -4.58
N ARG A 230 11.11 -6.47 -4.13
CA ARG A 230 11.67 -5.14 -4.41
C ARG A 230 11.88 -4.88 -5.90
N GLN A 231 12.29 -5.89 -6.68
CA GLN A 231 12.39 -5.75 -8.13
C GLN A 231 11.02 -5.63 -8.79
N ILE A 232 10.04 -6.42 -8.35
CA ILE A 232 8.66 -6.40 -8.88
C ILE A 232 7.97 -5.06 -8.59
N PHE A 233 8.23 -4.42 -7.45
CA PHE A 233 7.57 -3.19 -7.02
C PHE A 233 8.45 -1.93 -7.13
N LYS A 234 9.59 -1.99 -7.84
CA LYS A 234 10.59 -0.90 -7.87
C LYS A 234 10.05 0.46 -8.37
N ASP A 235 9.12 0.42 -9.32
CA ASP A 235 8.41 1.56 -9.94
C ASP A 235 6.99 1.72 -9.37
N ASN A 236 6.67 1.02 -8.28
CA ASN A 236 5.41 1.07 -7.54
C ASN A 236 4.14 0.94 -8.43
N PRO A 237 3.78 -0.28 -8.87
CA PRO A 237 2.60 -0.51 -9.72
C PRO A 237 1.27 -0.10 -9.06
N LEU A 238 1.20 0.00 -7.73
CA LEU A 238 0.02 0.41 -6.98
C LEU A 238 -0.28 1.92 -7.07
N ALA A 239 0.68 2.72 -7.58
CA ALA A 239 0.66 4.18 -7.53
C ALA A 239 0.56 4.74 -6.09
N GLN A 240 0.35 6.05 -5.95
CA GLN A 240 0.31 6.74 -4.63
C GLN A 240 -0.89 7.69 -4.45
N SER A 241 -1.68 7.91 -5.50
CA SER A 241 -2.65 9.01 -5.55
C SER A 241 -4.08 8.48 -5.67
N ALA A 242 -4.84 8.97 -6.65
CA ALA A 242 -6.28 8.73 -6.77
C ALA A 242 -6.67 7.42 -7.47
N GLN A 243 -5.70 6.56 -7.83
CA GLN A 243 -5.94 5.37 -8.65
C GLN A 243 -6.82 4.31 -7.96
N GLN A 244 -6.89 4.31 -6.62
CA GLN A 244 -7.68 3.35 -5.84
C GLN A 244 -7.30 1.88 -6.08
N THR A 245 -6.03 1.61 -6.36
CA THR A 245 -5.49 0.26 -6.58
C THR A 245 -4.61 -0.21 -5.41
N PRO A 246 -5.18 -0.47 -4.22
CA PRO A 246 -4.39 -0.89 -3.06
C PRO A 246 -3.95 -2.36 -3.12
N VAL A 247 -4.34 -3.09 -4.15
CA VAL A 247 -4.01 -4.51 -4.36
C VAL A 247 -3.32 -4.68 -5.71
N CYS A 248 -2.32 -5.56 -5.77
CA CYS A 248 -1.72 -6.01 -7.02
C CYS A 248 -1.68 -7.54 -7.05
N LEU A 249 -2.22 -8.12 -8.10
CA LEU A 249 -2.06 -9.52 -8.42
C LEU A 249 -0.80 -9.69 -9.27
N VAL A 250 0.11 -10.55 -8.85
CA VAL A 250 1.38 -10.79 -9.52
C VAL A 250 1.42 -12.23 -10.01
N ARG A 251 1.69 -12.37 -11.31
CA ARG A 251 1.72 -13.66 -12.00
C ARG A 251 3.06 -13.85 -12.68
N LYS A 252 3.69 -15.01 -12.50
CA LYS A 252 4.87 -15.38 -13.29
C LYS A 252 4.43 -15.72 -14.72
N VAL A 253 5.14 -15.19 -15.70
CA VAL A 253 4.83 -15.36 -17.12
C VAL A 253 6.07 -15.86 -17.86
N ALA A 254 5.91 -16.21 -19.14
CA ALA A 254 7.05 -16.61 -19.94
C ALA A 254 8.08 -15.46 -20.05
N GLY A 255 9.37 -15.80 -20.14
CA GLY A 255 10.44 -14.80 -20.23
C GLY A 255 10.33 -13.91 -21.48
N ASP A 256 9.78 -14.47 -22.56
CA ASP A 256 9.52 -13.81 -23.83
C ASP A 256 8.13 -13.17 -23.93
N ALA A 257 7.40 -13.03 -22.83
CA ALA A 257 6.03 -12.51 -22.88
C ALA A 257 5.92 -11.10 -23.51
N GLU A 258 4.88 -10.85 -24.29
CA GLU A 258 4.69 -9.59 -25.00
C GLU A 258 3.92 -8.59 -24.14
N GLU A 259 4.40 -7.35 -24.05
CA GLU A 259 3.71 -6.28 -23.31
C GLU A 259 2.37 -5.96 -24.00
N PRO A 260 1.21 -6.09 -23.31
CA PRO A 260 -0.06 -5.71 -23.90
C PRO A 260 -0.14 -4.21 -24.14
N VAL A 261 -0.72 -3.83 -25.28
CA VAL A 261 -1.00 -2.42 -25.58
C VAL A 261 -2.40 -2.09 -25.08
N PHE A 262 -2.47 -1.24 -24.06
CA PHE A 262 -3.74 -0.72 -23.59
C PHE A 262 -4.14 0.51 -24.41
N PRO A 263 -5.41 0.62 -24.86
CA PRO A 263 -5.92 1.86 -25.42
C PRO A 263 -5.73 3.01 -24.42
N ALA A 264 -5.37 4.20 -24.90
CA ALA A 264 -5.26 5.38 -24.06
C ALA A 264 -6.54 5.58 -23.23
N GLU A 265 -6.40 5.85 -21.93
CA GLU A 265 -7.55 6.19 -21.11
C GLU A 265 -8.19 7.49 -21.62
N GLU A 266 -9.51 7.49 -21.80
CA GLU A 266 -10.23 8.76 -21.87
C GLU A 266 -10.03 9.49 -20.54
N PRO A 267 -9.77 10.81 -20.55
CA PRO A 267 -9.44 11.54 -19.33
C PRO A 267 -10.53 11.36 -18.27
N ALA A 268 -10.12 10.96 -17.07
CA ALA A 268 -10.95 10.64 -15.90
C ALA A 268 -11.97 11.72 -15.47
N ALA A 269 -11.90 12.93 -16.04
CA ALA A 269 -12.82 14.02 -15.81
C ALA A 269 -14.30 13.68 -16.15
N ALA A 270 -14.56 12.70 -17.01
CA ALA A 270 -15.93 12.30 -17.35
C ALA A 270 -16.62 11.43 -16.27
N ALA A 271 -15.86 10.69 -15.46
CA ALA A 271 -16.42 9.77 -14.46
C ALA A 271 -16.75 10.46 -13.12
N ASP A 272 -15.93 11.44 -12.71
CA ASP A 272 -16.15 12.20 -11.46
C ASP A 272 -17.39 13.12 -11.55
N ALA A 273 -17.68 13.68 -12.74
CA ALA A 273 -18.86 14.51 -12.96
C ALA A 273 -20.17 13.72 -12.84
N ALA A 274 -20.17 12.44 -13.23
CA ALA A 274 -21.35 11.58 -13.15
C ALA A 274 -21.66 11.12 -11.72
N GLN A 275 -20.64 10.96 -10.86
CA GLN A 275 -20.84 10.60 -9.45
C GLN A 275 -21.15 11.81 -8.55
N GLN A 276 -20.68 13.01 -8.89
CA GLN A 276 -21.07 14.24 -8.18
C GLN A 276 -22.48 14.72 -8.55
N ALA A 277 -22.97 14.42 -9.76
CA ALA A 277 -24.35 14.74 -10.17
C ALA A 277 -25.42 13.80 -9.58
N ALA A 278 -25.02 12.71 -8.91
CA ALA A 278 -25.95 11.68 -8.39
C ALA A 278 -26.29 11.83 -6.90
N GLN A 279 -25.87 12.91 -6.22
CA GLN A 279 -26.37 13.22 -4.88
C GLN A 279 -27.72 13.96 -5.00
N PRO A 280 -28.85 13.40 -4.52
CA PRO A 280 -30.11 14.13 -4.49
C PRO A 280 -29.98 15.31 -3.52
N GLY A 281 -30.38 16.50 -4.00
CA GLY A 281 -30.27 17.76 -3.29
C GLY A 281 -30.89 17.72 -1.90
N GLY A 282 -30.11 18.16 -0.90
CA GLY A 282 -30.62 18.45 0.44
C GLY A 282 -31.62 19.62 0.38
N GLU A 283 -32.73 19.44 1.11
CA GLU A 283 -33.80 20.42 1.28
C GLU A 283 -33.28 21.81 1.67
N PRO A 284 -33.90 22.89 1.18
CA PRO A 284 -33.60 24.23 1.66
C PRO A 284 -34.08 24.39 3.11
N ALA A 285 -33.20 24.91 3.96
CA ALA A 285 -33.50 25.29 5.33
C ALA A 285 -34.63 26.34 5.35
N ALA A 286 -35.68 26.06 6.11
CA ALA A 286 -36.71 27.03 6.46
C ALA A 286 -36.21 27.95 7.59
N GLU A 287 -36.52 29.24 7.44
CA GLU A 287 -36.29 30.35 8.38
C GLU A 287 -36.88 30.14 9.78
#